data_AF-A0AAV6UTF1-F1
#
_entry.id   AF-A0AAV6UTF1-F1
#
_cell.length_a   1.000
_cell.length_b   1.000
_cell.length_c   1.000
_cell.angle_alpha   90.00
_cell.angle_beta   90.00
_cell.angle_gamma   90.00
#
_symmetry.space_group_name_H-M   'P 1'
#
loop_
_entity.id
_entity.type
_entity.pdbx_description
1 polymer ?
#
loop_
_entity_poly.entity_id
_entity_poly.type
_entity_poly.pdbx_seq_one_letter_code
_entity_poly.pdbx_strand_id
1 'polypeptide(L)'
;MDKLVKLNNQSSGRDKLFRLVQYSSKFLWATLETRGKDKDVIDKLKELETILSTGRKLYRFGRGFDTMYAALSSLHLADLTLRYTVTFSKINMALYLFADHIIWLGRVGLIKVDKQKWTTLSYKLWLYYLVMNLTRDVYEISRIMNKLSIGGLNHELHGRKPQPSNTIFGRLNLLRRALLLHKDVVVDTVKNGCDVCLPLSQLGYLPISPRTVGLLGAVSSIAGILPLLDSSFKLAP
;
A
#
# COMPACT_ATOMS: atom_id res chain seq x y z
N MET A 1 24.95 -0.81 -6.09
CA MET A 1 24.86 -1.15 -4.65
C MET A 1 24.22 -0.02 -3.83
N ASP A 2 24.51 1.25 -4.14
CA ASP A 2 24.11 2.41 -3.33
C ASP A 2 22.61 2.53 -3.05
N LYS A 3 21.75 2.21 -4.03
CA LYS A 3 20.29 2.22 -3.83
C LYS A 3 19.82 1.19 -2.80
N LEU A 4 20.43 0.01 -2.75
CA LEU A 4 20.11 -1.04 -1.77
C LEU A 4 20.64 -0.69 -0.38
N VAL A 5 21.84 -0.11 -0.30
CA VAL A 5 22.40 0.40 0.96
C VAL A 5 21.52 1.52 1.52
N LYS A 6 21.08 2.46 0.68
CA LYS A 6 20.16 3.55 1.07
C LYS A 6 18.82 3.01 1.55
N LEU A 7 18.27 1.97 0.91
CA LEU A 7 17.05 1.30 1.34
C LEU A 7 17.23 0.66 2.73
N ASN A 8 18.34 -0.05 2.94
CA ASN A 8 18.63 -0.73 4.21
C ASN A 8 18.83 0.24 5.38
N ASN A 9 19.43 1.41 5.12
CA ASN A 9 19.64 2.44 6.13
C ASN A 9 18.32 3.06 6.63
N GLN A 10 17.24 3.00 5.84
CA GLN A 10 15.93 3.50 6.23
C GLN A 10 15.14 2.44 7.01
N SER A 11 14.61 2.81 8.18
CA SER A 11 13.70 1.94 8.95
C SER A 11 12.47 1.50 8.12
N SER A 12 11.91 2.43 7.33
CA SER A 12 10.82 2.17 6.38
C SER A 12 11.20 1.20 5.26
N GLY A 13 12.45 1.23 4.81
CA GLY A 13 12.98 0.29 3.82
C GLY A 13 13.05 -1.13 4.39
N ARG A 14 13.60 -1.27 5.60
CA ARG A 14 13.65 -2.55 6.33
C ARG A 14 12.26 -3.13 6.60
N ASP A 15 11.29 -2.34 7.07
CA ASP A 15 9.90 -2.82 7.27
C ASP A 15 9.28 -3.37 5.97
N LYS A 16 9.51 -2.71 4.83
CA LYS A 16 8.97 -3.17 3.54
C LYS A 16 9.67 -4.42 3.01
N LEU A 17 10.98 -4.57 3.24
CA LEU A 17 11.70 -5.80 2.91
C LEU A 17 11.19 -6.97 3.76
N PHE A 18 11.00 -6.78 5.06
CA PHE A 18 10.39 -7.80 5.90
C PHE A 18 8.95 -8.09 5.52
N ARG A 19 8.19 -7.09 5.08
CA ARG A 19 6.84 -7.30 4.51
C ARG A 19 6.90 -8.23 3.31
N LEU A 20 7.82 -7.98 2.38
CA LEU A 20 7.99 -8.80 1.19
C LEU A 20 8.30 -10.24 1.57
N VAL A 21 9.31 -10.47 2.42
CA VAL A 21 9.68 -11.83 2.86
C VAL A 21 8.53 -12.52 3.60
N GLN A 22 7.79 -11.79 4.45
CA GLN A 22 6.63 -12.32 5.17
C GLN A 22 5.54 -12.83 4.21
N TYR A 23 5.12 -12.00 3.24
CA TYR A 23 4.05 -12.37 2.32
C TYR A 23 4.51 -13.37 1.25
N SER A 24 5.78 -13.35 0.85
CA SER A 24 6.38 -14.42 0.03
C SER A 24 6.39 -15.76 0.77
N SER A 25 6.75 -15.77 2.06
CA SER A 25 6.68 -16.98 2.91
C SER A 25 5.24 -17.48 2.99
N LYS A 26 4.26 -16.57 3.15
CA LYS A 26 2.83 -16.89 3.14
C LYS A 26 2.38 -17.56 1.84
N PHE A 27 2.78 -16.99 0.71
CA PHE A 27 2.49 -17.54 -0.60
C PHE A 27 3.10 -18.94 -0.79
N LEU A 28 4.34 -19.13 -0.35
CA LEU A 28 5.06 -20.39 -0.46
C LEU A 28 4.40 -21.49 0.38
N TRP A 29 4.18 -21.28 1.68
CA TRP A 29 3.58 -22.32 2.52
C TRP A 29 2.16 -22.67 2.07
N ALA A 30 1.36 -21.68 1.68
CA ALA A 30 0.00 -21.92 1.18
C ALA A 30 -0.01 -22.67 -0.16
N THR A 31 1.04 -22.50 -0.99
CA THR A 31 1.20 -23.28 -2.22
C THR A 31 1.63 -24.71 -1.93
N LEU A 32 2.56 -24.90 -0.98
CA LEU A 32 3.04 -26.22 -0.57
C LEU A 32 1.95 -27.05 0.12
N GLU A 33 1.15 -26.43 0.99
CA GLU A 33 0.06 -27.07 1.72
C GLU A 33 -0.98 -27.64 0.75
N THR A 34 -1.36 -26.87 -0.28
CA THR A 34 -2.28 -27.34 -1.31
C THR A 34 -1.72 -28.42 -2.24
N ARG A 35 -0.39 -28.60 -2.27
CA ARG A 35 0.29 -29.63 -3.05
C ARG A 35 0.62 -30.87 -2.21
N GLY A 36 0.22 -30.91 -0.93
CA GLY A 36 0.47 -32.03 -0.02
C GLY A 36 1.96 -32.29 0.23
N LYS A 37 2.82 -31.27 0.11
CA LYS A 37 4.27 -31.39 0.30
C LYS A 37 4.67 -31.31 1.79
N ASP A 38 5.95 -31.58 2.04
CA ASP A 38 6.60 -31.71 3.35
C ASP A 38 6.09 -30.74 4.43
N LYS A 39 5.57 -31.30 5.53
CA LYS A 39 4.96 -30.56 6.64
C LYS A 39 5.98 -29.74 7.42
N ASP A 40 7.21 -30.24 7.56
CA ASP A 40 8.27 -29.55 8.30
C ASP A 40 8.63 -28.20 7.64
N VAL A 41 8.72 -28.17 6.31
CA VAL A 41 8.98 -26.95 5.56
C VAL A 41 7.81 -25.95 5.68
N ILE A 42 6.57 -26.44 5.69
CA ILE A 42 5.37 -25.61 5.85
C ILE A 42 5.38 -24.93 7.22
N ASP A 43 5.69 -25.67 8.28
CA ASP A 43 5.68 -25.14 9.64
C ASP A 43 6.79 -24.10 9.86
N LYS A 44 7.99 -24.35 9.33
CA LYS A 44 9.09 -23.37 9.32
C LYS A 44 8.71 -22.07 8.62
N LEU A 45 8.00 -22.16 7.48
CA LEU A 45 7.53 -20.97 6.75
C LEU A 45 6.43 -20.20 7.49
N LYS A 46 5.52 -20.90 8.20
CA LYS A 46 4.49 -20.29 9.04
C LYS A 46 5.11 -19.58 10.25
N GLU A 47 6.13 -20.17 10.85
CA GLU A 47 6.90 -19.55 11.93
C GLU A 47 7.62 -18.29 11.46
N LEU A 48 8.31 -18.38 10.31
CA LEU A 48 8.98 -17.24 9.69
C LEU A 48 8.00 -16.08 9.40
N GLU A 49 6.81 -16.37 8.86
CA GLU A 49 5.74 -15.37 8.68
C GLU A 49 5.40 -14.69 10.00
N THR A 50 5.25 -15.46 11.08
CA THR A 50 4.83 -14.97 12.39
C THR A 50 5.90 -14.10 13.05
N ILE A 51 7.17 -14.52 12.97
CA ILE A 51 8.32 -13.76 13.47
C ILE A 51 8.43 -12.42 12.72
N LEU A 52 8.40 -12.44 11.38
CA LEU A 52 8.49 -11.22 10.58
C LEU A 52 7.30 -10.29 10.83
N SER A 53 6.09 -10.81 10.93
CA SER A 53 4.88 -10.04 11.24
C SER A 53 5.02 -9.29 12.57
N THR A 54 5.56 -9.96 13.59
CA THR A 54 5.78 -9.35 14.92
C THR A 54 6.95 -8.37 14.90
N GLY A 55 8.08 -8.72 14.29
CA GLY A 55 9.25 -7.86 14.21
C GLY A 55 8.97 -6.54 13.49
N ARG A 56 8.16 -6.58 12.43
CA ARG A 56 7.74 -5.37 11.69
C ARG A 56 6.98 -4.36 12.54
N LYS A 57 6.27 -4.78 13.58
CA LYS A 57 5.58 -3.84 14.48
C LYS A 57 6.57 -2.92 15.18
N LEU A 58 7.75 -3.43 15.55
CA LEU A 58 8.81 -2.63 16.17
C LEU A 58 9.35 -1.55 15.22
N TYR A 59 9.50 -1.88 13.93
CA TYR A 59 9.93 -0.91 12.92
C TYR A 59 8.93 0.22 12.64
N ARG A 60 7.66 0.03 13.03
CA ARG A 60 6.62 1.06 12.90
C ARG A 60 6.47 1.92 14.14
N PHE A 61 7.22 1.63 15.21
CA PHE A 61 7.23 2.47 16.40
C PHE A 61 7.64 3.90 16.05
N GLY A 62 6.96 4.89 16.64
CA GLY A 62 7.19 6.31 16.34
C GLY A 62 6.55 6.82 15.04
N ARG A 63 6.33 5.96 14.03
CA ARG A 63 5.77 6.35 12.72
C ARG A 63 4.35 6.94 12.80
N GLY A 64 3.61 6.63 13.87
CA GLY A 64 2.31 7.24 14.15
C GLY A 64 2.41 8.76 14.27
N PHE A 65 3.43 9.27 14.96
CA PHE A 65 3.66 10.71 15.12
C PHE A 65 4.04 11.37 13.80
N ASP A 66 4.93 10.75 13.03
CA ASP A 66 5.30 11.24 11.70
C ASP A 66 4.07 11.37 10.79
N THR A 67 3.19 10.36 10.84
CA THR A 67 1.98 10.32 10.02
C THR A 67 0.99 11.39 10.46
N MET A 68 0.85 11.59 11.77
CA MET A 68 -0.03 12.62 12.34
C MET A 68 0.47 14.03 12.02
N TYR A 69 1.77 14.28 12.15
CA TYR A 69 2.39 15.54 11.73
C TYR A 69 2.17 15.79 10.24
N ALA A 70 2.37 14.76 9.40
CA ALA A 70 2.14 14.86 7.98
C ALA A 70 0.66 15.07 7.61
N ALA A 71 -0.28 14.73 8.49
CA ALA A 71 -1.71 15.04 8.34
C ALA A 71 -2.00 16.52 8.58
N LEU A 72 -1.33 17.14 9.55
CA LEU A 72 -1.41 18.59 9.79
C LEU A 72 -0.87 19.36 8.58
N SER A 73 0.25 18.91 8.00
CA SER A 73 0.78 19.52 6.78
C SER A 73 -0.21 19.43 5.61
N SER A 74 -0.96 18.33 5.46
CA SER A 74 -1.90 18.17 4.34
C SER A 74 -3.15 19.04 4.43
N LEU A 75 -3.45 19.65 5.58
CA LEU A 75 -4.53 20.64 5.72
C LEU A 75 -4.31 21.89 4.87
N HIS A 76 -3.07 22.17 4.50
CA HIS A 76 -2.67 23.36 3.72
C HIS A 76 -2.64 23.11 2.21
N LEU A 77 -3.02 21.92 1.74
CA LEU A 77 -3.08 21.62 0.30
C LEU A 77 -4.11 22.50 -0.40
N ALA A 78 -3.75 23.10 -1.54
CA ALA A 78 -4.63 24.02 -2.27
C ALA A 78 -5.87 23.31 -2.84
N ASP A 79 -5.68 22.10 -3.36
CA ASP A 79 -6.75 21.28 -3.91
C ASP A 79 -7.60 20.66 -2.79
N LEU A 80 -8.90 20.93 -2.81
CA LEU A 80 -9.83 20.50 -1.76
C LEU A 80 -10.00 18.98 -1.70
N THR A 81 -10.07 18.32 -2.87
CA THR A 81 -10.24 16.86 -2.95
C THR A 81 -8.99 16.14 -2.43
N LEU A 82 -7.80 16.62 -2.82
CA LEU A 82 -6.54 16.10 -2.29
C LEU A 82 -6.40 16.39 -0.80
N ARG A 83 -6.76 17.60 -0.35
CA ARG A 83 -6.73 17.98 1.08
C ARG A 83 -7.51 17.00 1.94
N TYR A 84 -8.77 16.72 1.58
CA TYR A 84 -9.59 15.80 2.37
C TYR A 84 -9.08 14.36 2.30
N THR A 85 -8.89 13.82 1.09
CA THR A 85 -8.48 12.41 0.92
C THR A 85 -7.15 12.11 1.60
N VAL A 86 -6.14 12.97 1.42
CA VAL A 86 -4.81 12.80 2.03
C VAL A 86 -4.87 12.98 3.54
N THR A 87 -5.60 13.98 4.05
CA THR A 87 -5.67 14.24 5.49
C THR A 87 -6.39 13.11 6.23
N PHE A 88 -7.57 12.70 5.75
CA PHE A 88 -8.31 11.59 6.36
C PHE A 88 -7.55 10.27 6.23
N SER A 89 -6.87 10.03 5.11
CA SER A 89 -5.97 8.88 4.94
C SER A 89 -4.92 8.86 6.05
N LYS A 90 -4.19 9.96 6.25
CA LYS A 90 -3.11 10.03 7.26
C LYS A 90 -3.62 9.90 8.69
N ILE A 91 -4.76 10.51 9.04
CA ILE A 91 -5.38 10.33 10.37
C ILE A 91 -5.71 8.84 10.60
N ASN A 92 -6.36 8.18 9.64
CA ASN A 92 -6.69 6.76 9.76
C ASN A 92 -5.45 5.87 9.88
N MET A 93 -4.37 6.18 9.15
CA MET A 93 -3.09 5.49 9.29
C MET A 93 -2.48 5.69 10.68
N ALA A 94 -2.52 6.91 11.24
CA ALA A 94 -2.01 7.17 12.58
C ALA A 94 -2.80 6.40 13.64
N LEU A 95 -4.14 6.39 13.54
CA LEU A 95 -5.02 5.61 14.43
C LEU A 95 -4.81 4.11 14.28
N TYR A 96 -4.63 3.61 13.05
CA TYR A 96 -4.28 2.22 12.78
C TYR A 96 -2.97 1.84 13.48
N LEU A 97 -1.92 2.66 13.32
CA LEU A 97 -0.64 2.42 13.98
C LEU A 97 -0.82 2.43 15.49
N PHE A 98 -1.58 3.36 16.07
CA PHE A 98 -1.87 3.38 17.50
C PHE A 98 -2.55 2.08 17.97
N ALA A 99 -3.56 1.60 17.25
CA ALA A 99 -4.20 0.32 17.54
C ALA A 99 -3.22 -0.87 17.42
N ASP A 100 -2.31 -0.86 16.43
CA ASP A 100 -1.28 -1.89 16.26
C ASP A 100 -0.34 -1.98 17.47
N HIS A 101 0.00 -0.84 18.09
CA HIS A 101 0.79 -0.78 19.32
C HIS A 101 0.03 -1.37 20.51
N ILE A 102 -1.25 -1.05 20.68
CA ILE A 102 -2.08 -1.62 21.75
C ILE A 102 -2.19 -3.14 21.61
N ILE A 103 -2.38 -3.65 20.39
CA ILE A 103 -2.39 -5.10 20.12
C ILE A 103 -1.04 -5.73 20.45
N TRP A 104 0.07 -5.06 20.10
CA TRP A 104 1.41 -5.55 20.41
C TRP A 104 1.68 -5.59 21.92
N LEU A 105 1.34 -4.54 22.67
CA LEU A 105 1.46 -4.49 24.13
C LEU A 105 0.66 -5.61 24.81
N GLY A 106 -0.57 -5.87 24.32
CA GLY A 106 -1.39 -6.99 24.79
C GLY A 106 -0.88 -8.37 24.38
N ARG A 107 -0.05 -8.47 23.33
CA ARG A 107 0.64 -9.71 22.95
C ARG A 107 1.85 -9.99 23.85
N VAL A 108 2.59 -8.96 24.25
CA VAL A 108 3.73 -9.07 25.19
C VAL A 108 3.27 -9.32 26.63
N GLY A 109 2.01 -9.00 26.96
CA GLY A 109 1.44 -9.23 28.28
C GLY A 109 1.53 -8.02 29.22
N LEU A 110 1.90 -6.86 28.70
CA LEU A 110 2.01 -5.62 29.48
C LEU A 110 0.64 -5.04 29.87
N ILE A 111 -0.39 -5.30 29.07
CA ILE A 111 -1.76 -4.81 29.31
C ILE A 111 -2.79 -5.87 28.96
N LYS A 112 -3.87 -5.94 29.75
CA LYS A 112 -5.05 -6.76 29.42
C LYS A 112 -5.87 -6.02 28.36
N VAL A 113 -5.95 -6.60 27.17
CA VAL A 113 -6.61 -5.98 26.02
C VAL A 113 -7.49 -7.02 25.34
N ASP A 114 -8.70 -6.60 24.94
CA ASP A 114 -9.54 -7.36 24.03
C ASP A 114 -8.89 -7.42 22.64
N LYS A 115 -8.11 -8.47 22.41
CA LYS A 115 -7.34 -8.66 21.17
C LYS A 115 -8.24 -8.65 19.94
N GLN A 116 -9.44 -9.22 20.03
CA GLN A 116 -10.35 -9.32 18.89
C GLN A 116 -10.95 -7.97 18.52
N LYS A 117 -11.44 -7.22 19.51
CA LYS A 117 -11.98 -5.87 19.29
C LYS A 117 -10.95 -4.92 18.70
N TRP A 118 -9.74 -4.88 19.27
CA TRP A 118 -8.67 -4.01 18.78
C TRP A 118 -8.16 -4.42 17.40
N THR A 119 -8.03 -5.72 17.14
CA THR A 119 -7.67 -6.23 15.80
C THR A 119 -8.71 -5.84 14.75
N THR A 120 -10.00 -5.97 15.08
CA THR A 120 -11.10 -5.60 14.18
C THR A 120 -11.09 -4.09 13.90
N LEU A 121 -10.92 -3.26 14.93
CA LEU A 121 -10.79 -1.81 14.78
C LEU A 121 -9.58 -1.43 13.92
N SER A 122 -8.43 -2.03 14.18
CA SER A 122 -7.20 -1.84 13.40
C SER A 122 -7.42 -2.13 11.92
N TYR A 123 -8.06 -3.25 11.58
CA TYR A 123 -8.35 -3.58 10.18
C TYR A 123 -9.36 -2.61 9.54
N LYS A 124 -10.36 -2.13 10.27
CA LYS A 124 -11.29 -1.10 9.76
C LYS A 124 -10.57 0.22 9.46
N LEU A 125 -9.72 0.70 10.38
CA LEU A 125 -8.94 1.93 10.17
C LEU A 125 -7.98 1.79 8.99
N TRP A 126 -7.33 0.63 8.86
CA TRP A 126 -6.46 0.36 7.71
C TRP A 126 -7.24 0.34 6.39
N LEU A 127 -8.45 -0.25 6.38
CA LEU A 127 -9.33 -0.24 5.22
C LEU A 127 -9.73 1.19 4.83
N TYR A 128 -10.13 2.04 5.79
CA TYR A 128 -10.46 3.45 5.52
C TYR A 128 -9.26 4.21 4.93
N TYR A 129 -8.06 4.01 5.47
CA TYR A 129 -6.83 4.54 4.89
C TYR A 129 -6.68 4.14 3.41
N LEU A 130 -6.86 2.86 3.08
CA LEU A 130 -6.69 2.36 1.71
C LEU A 130 -7.75 2.91 0.77
N VAL A 131 -9.01 2.98 1.20
CA VAL A 131 -10.10 3.57 0.41
C VAL A 131 -9.80 5.03 0.09
N MET A 132 -9.37 5.82 1.08
CA MET A 132 -9.03 7.24 0.86
C MET A 132 -7.87 7.42 -0.12
N ASN A 133 -6.83 6.57 -0.06
CA ASN A 133 -5.74 6.64 -1.04
C ASN A 133 -6.20 6.20 -2.43
N LEU A 134 -7.02 5.16 -2.55
CA LEU A 134 -7.59 4.75 -3.84
C LEU A 134 -8.48 5.85 -4.45
N THR A 135 -9.28 6.54 -3.64
CA THR A 135 -10.05 7.70 -4.10
C THR A 135 -9.13 8.80 -4.63
N ARG A 136 -8.04 9.09 -3.91
CA ARG A 136 -7.01 10.05 -4.37
C ARG A 136 -6.36 9.59 -5.68
N ASP A 137 -6.02 8.30 -5.82
CA ASP A 137 -5.41 7.73 -7.01
C ASP A 137 -6.33 7.87 -8.24
N VAL A 138 -7.62 7.53 -8.08
CA VAL A 138 -8.63 7.71 -9.14
C VAL A 138 -8.79 9.18 -9.51
N TYR A 139 -8.76 10.09 -8.53
CA TYR A 139 -8.81 11.53 -8.77
C TYR A 139 -7.62 12.03 -9.58
N GLU A 140 -6.40 11.64 -9.22
CA GLU A 140 -5.19 12.02 -9.96
C GLU A 140 -5.17 11.45 -11.39
N ILE A 141 -5.56 10.17 -11.56
CA ILE A 141 -5.69 9.57 -12.90
C ILE A 141 -6.69 10.39 -13.74
N SER A 142 -7.83 10.77 -13.17
CA SER A 142 -8.85 11.56 -13.87
C SER A 142 -8.33 12.94 -14.25
N ARG A 143 -7.58 13.60 -13.36
CA ARG A 143 -6.94 14.90 -13.60
C ARG A 143 -5.87 14.83 -14.70
N ILE A 144 -5.03 13.80 -14.70
CA ILE A 144 -4.04 13.55 -15.74
C ILE A 144 -4.72 13.31 -17.09
N MET A 145 -5.76 12.47 -17.12
CA MET A 145 -6.52 12.20 -18.34
C MET A 145 -7.15 13.48 -18.92
N ASN A 146 -7.72 14.34 -18.07
CA ASN A 146 -8.28 15.63 -18.50
C ASN A 146 -7.20 16.58 -19.05
N LYS A 147 -6.01 16.64 -18.44
CA LYS A 147 -4.90 17.43 -18.97
C LYS A 147 -4.41 16.93 -20.33
N LEU A 148 -4.36 15.60 -20.51
CA LEU A 148 -3.96 14.99 -21.78
C LEU A 148 -5.00 15.19 -22.89
N SER A 149 -6.29 15.13 -22.56
CA SER A 149 -7.36 15.30 -23.56
C SER A 149 -7.47 16.73 -24.08
N ILE A 150 -7.18 17.73 -23.24
CA ILE A 150 -7.19 19.16 -23.61
C ILE A 150 -5.87 19.58 -24.29
N GLY A 151 -4.89 18.67 -24.40
CA GLY A 151 -3.58 18.96 -24.99
C GLY A 151 -2.65 19.77 -24.08
N GLY A 152 -2.94 19.85 -22.78
CA GLY A 152 -2.10 20.56 -21.80
C GLY A 152 -0.71 19.95 -21.57
N LEU A 153 -0.47 18.74 -22.09
CA LEU A 153 0.79 17.97 -21.98
C LEU A 153 1.53 17.83 -23.32
N ASN A 154 1.27 18.73 -24.29
CA ASN A 154 1.87 18.70 -25.63
C ASN A 154 3.42 18.66 -25.63
N HIS A 155 4.06 19.20 -24.59
CA HIS A 155 5.52 19.19 -24.42
C HIS A 155 6.06 17.78 -24.11
N GLU A 156 5.33 16.96 -23.35
CA GLU A 156 5.75 15.58 -23.00
C GLU A 156 5.41 14.56 -24.10
N LEU A 157 4.52 14.90 -25.02
CA LEU A 157 3.98 14.00 -26.05
C LEU A 157 4.67 14.07 -27.41
N HIS A 158 5.86 14.67 -27.51
CA HIS A 158 6.61 14.80 -28.78
C HIS A 158 5.72 15.30 -29.95
N GLY A 159 4.88 16.30 -29.69
CA GLY A 159 4.06 16.96 -30.72
C GLY A 159 2.90 16.14 -31.30
N ARG A 160 2.62 14.92 -30.82
CA ARG A 160 1.43 14.16 -31.27
C ARG A 160 0.20 14.61 -30.51
N LYS A 161 -0.61 15.48 -31.12
CA LYS A 161 -1.97 15.79 -30.63
C LYS A 161 -2.76 14.49 -30.49
N PRO A 162 -3.22 14.10 -29.29
CA PRO A 162 -4.16 13.01 -29.17
C PRO A 162 -5.47 13.46 -29.82
N GLN A 163 -5.88 12.81 -30.90
CA GLN A 163 -7.23 13.04 -31.43
C GLN A 163 -8.24 12.63 -30.35
N PRO A 164 -9.19 13.50 -29.98
CA PRO A 164 -10.25 13.16 -29.04
C PRO A 164 -11.24 12.24 -29.76
N SER A 165 -10.93 10.95 -29.84
CA SER A 165 -11.91 9.98 -30.34
C SER A 165 -12.82 9.60 -29.17
N ASN A 166 -14.12 9.93 -29.27
CA ASN A 166 -15.16 9.55 -28.30
C ASN A 166 -15.39 8.03 -28.18
N THR A 167 -14.65 7.23 -28.95
CA THR A 167 -14.63 5.78 -28.85
C THR A 167 -13.95 5.30 -27.57
N ILE A 168 -14.47 4.19 -27.01
CA ILE A 168 -13.91 3.48 -25.86
C ILE A 168 -12.41 3.20 -26.06
N PHE A 169 -12.03 2.80 -27.27
CA PHE A 169 -10.64 2.52 -27.63
C PHE A 169 -9.72 3.74 -27.51
N GLY A 170 -10.22 4.94 -27.84
CA GLY A 170 -9.50 6.20 -27.65
C GLY A 170 -9.24 6.52 -26.19
N ARG A 171 -10.27 6.37 -25.35
CA ARG A 171 -10.17 6.57 -23.90
C ARG A 171 -9.20 5.57 -23.26
N LEU A 172 -9.23 4.31 -23.68
CA LEU A 172 -8.29 3.27 -23.22
C LEU A 172 -6.84 3.59 -23.62
N ASN A 173 -6.62 4.05 -24.86
CA ASN A 173 -5.29 4.46 -25.31
C ASN A 173 -4.78 5.69 -24.55
N LEU A 174 -5.65 6.66 -24.26
CA LEU A 174 -5.32 7.84 -23.47
C LEU A 174 -4.98 7.46 -22.02
N LEU A 175 -5.78 6.59 -21.40
CA LEU A 175 -5.50 6.03 -20.08
C LEU A 175 -4.16 5.29 -20.06
N ARG A 176 -3.90 4.41 -21.05
CA ARG A 176 -2.62 3.70 -21.15
C ARG A 176 -1.44 4.68 -21.24
N ARG A 177 -1.56 5.75 -22.02
CA ARG A 177 -0.52 6.78 -22.11
C ARG A 177 -0.34 7.52 -20.78
N ALA A 178 -1.43 7.92 -20.13
CA ALA A 178 -1.41 8.55 -18.81
C ALA A 178 -0.65 7.69 -17.78
N LEU A 179 -0.96 6.40 -17.74
CA LEU A 179 -0.33 5.45 -16.81
C LEU A 179 1.15 5.19 -17.15
N LEU A 180 1.52 5.17 -18.44
CA LEU A 180 2.94 5.01 -18.83
C LEU A 180 3.78 6.24 -18.48
N LEU A 181 3.18 7.43 -18.54
CA LEU A 181 3.82 8.70 -18.24
C LEU A 181 3.95 8.92 -16.72
N HIS A 182 2.89 8.62 -15.96
CA HIS A 182 2.80 8.82 -14.52
C HIS A 182 2.95 7.50 -13.76
N LYS A 183 4.19 6.99 -13.74
CA LYS A 183 4.53 5.72 -13.08
C LYS A 183 4.34 5.75 -11.56
N ASP A 184 4.43 6.93 -10.95
CA ASP A 184 4.16 7.19 -9.54
C ASP A 184 2.72 6.85 -9.16
N VAL A 185 1.74 7.36 -9.91
CA VAL A 185 0.32 7.09 -9.68
C VAL A 185 0.01 5.62 -9.90
N VAL A 186 0.59 5.00 -10.93
CA VAL A 186 0.42 3.56 -11.21
C VAL A 186 0.92 2.71 -10.05
N VAL A 187 2.14 2.97 -9.58
CA VAL A 187 2.75 2.19 -8.50
C VAL A 187 1.94 2.31 -7.22
N ASP A 188 1.47 3.51 -6.86
CA ASP A 188 0.67 3.65 -5.65
C ASP A 188 -0.73 3.04 -5.80
N THR A 189 -1.36 3.16 -6.98
CA THR A 189 -2.65 2.50 -7.29
C THR A 189 -2.53 0.97 -7.18
N VAL A 190 -1.50 0.37 -7.77
CA VAL A 190 -1.25 -1.08 -7.69
C VAL A 190 -1.03 -1.50 -6.25
N LYS A 191 -0.22 -0.74 -5.50
CA LYS A 191 0.04 -0.99 -4.08
C LYS A 191 -1.26 -0.97 -3.27
N ASN A 192 -2.04 0.11 -3.37
CA ASN A 192 -3.25 0.31 -2.57
C ASN A 192 -4.36 -0.69 -2.99
N GLY A 193 -4.47 -0.98 -4.29
CA GLY A 193 -5.42 -1.95 -4.83
C GLY A 193 -5.11 -3.39 -4.42
N CYS A 194 -3.84 -3.79 -4.33
CA CYS A 194 -3.47 -5.08 -3.76
C CYS A 194 -3.67 -5.10 -2.24
N ASP A 195 -3.32 -4.00 -1.55
CA ASP A 195 -3.43 -3.92 -0.10
C ASP A 195 -4.88 -3.95 0.39
N VAL A 196 -5.86 -3.39 -0.36
CA VAL A 196 -7.27 -3.33 0.08
C VAL A 196 -7.88 -4.71 0.30
N CYS A 197 -7.45 -5.70 -0.47
CA CYS A 197 -7.91 -7.08 -0.33
C CYS A 197 -7.50 -7.70 1.02
N LEU A 198 -6.42 -7.22 1.64
CA LEU A 198 -5.86 -7.78 2.87
C LEU A 198 -6.77 -7.52 4.08
N PRO A 199 -7.12 -6.27 4.46
CA PRO A 199 -8.05 -6.04 5.55
C PRO A 199 -9.47 -6.52 5.20
N LEU A 200 -9.91 -6.46 3.93
CA LEU A 200 -11.21 -7.02 3.52
C LEU A 200 -11.30 -8.52 3.81
N SER A 201 -10.23 -9.27 3.52
CA SER A 201 -10.15 -10.69 3.84
C SER A 201 -10.14 -10.94 5.35
N GLN A 202 -9.37 -10.16 6.11
CA GLN A 202 -9.28 -10.31 7.57
C GLN A 202 -10.58 -9.92 8.30
N LEU A 203 -11.38 -9.01 7.73
CA LEU A 203 -12.70 -8.65 8.23
C LEU A 203 -13.80 -9.63 7.80
N GLY A 204 -13.49 -10.63 6.97
CA GLY A 204 -14.45 -11.61 6.47
C GLY A 204 -15.33 -11.11 5.32
N TYR A 205 -15.06 -9.93 4.77
CA TYR A 205 -15.83 -9.38 3.64
C TYR A 205 -15.41 -9.97 2.29
N LEU A 206 -14.18 -10.49 2.18
CA LEU A 206 -13.65 -11.05 0.95
C LEU A 206 -13.06 -12.46 1.18
N PRO A 207 -13.72 -13.54 0.73
CA PRO A 207 -13.22 -14.90 0.89
C PRO A 207 -12.11 -15.18 -0.14
N ILE A 208 -10.87 -14.87 0.21
CA ILE A 208 -9.68 -15.18 -0.60
C ILE A 208 -8.76 -16.17 0.11
N SER A 209 -8.14 -17.03 -0.68
CA SER A 209 -7.22 -18.05 -0.16
C SER A 209 -5.97 -17.43 0.48
N PRO A 210 -5.33 -18.09 1.47
CA PRO A 210 -4.05 -17.64 2.04
C PRO A 210 -2.96 -17.43 0.99
N ARG A 211 -3.00 -18.22 -0.10
CA ARG A 211 -2.11 -18.09 -1.26
C ARG A 211 -2.30 -16.75 -1.96
N THR A 212 -3.55 -16.37 -2.24
CA THR A 212 -3.89 -15.08 -2.86
C THR A 212 -3.49 -13.91 -1.97
N VAL A 213 -3.74 -14.01 -0.65
CA VAL A 213 -3.30 -13.01 0.33
C VAL A 213 -1.77 -12.83 0.31
N GLY A 214 -1.03 -13.95 0.25
CA GLY A 214 0.43 -13.96 0.11
C GLY A 214 0.90 -13.25 -1.16
N LEU A 215 0.30 -13.58 -2.30
CA LEU A 215 0.64 -12.97 -3.58
C LEU A 215 0.38 -11.46 -3.60
N LEU A 216 -0.82 -11.04 -3.20
CA LEU A 216 -1.21 -9.62 -3.19
C LEU A 216 -0.32 -8.80 -2.24
N GLY A 217 -0.02 -9.35 -1.06
CA GLY A 217 0.88 -8.69 -0.12
C GLY A 217 2.33 -8.63 -0.61
N ALA A 218 2.80 -9.60 -1.38
CA ALA A 218 4.13 -9.56 -1.99
C ALA A 218 4.18 -8.50 -3.12
N VAL A 219 3.18 -8.46 -3.99
CA VAL A 219 3.07 -7.46 -5.07
C VAL A 219 3.00 -6.05 -4.50
N SER A 220 2.16 -5.81 -3.48
CA SER A 220 2.06 -4.49 -2.84
C SER A 220 3.35 -4.07 -2.12
N SER A 221 4.11 -5.04 -1.59
CA SER A 221 5.41 -4.79 -0.97
C SER A 221 6.45 -4.34 -1.99
N ILE A 222 6.52 -5.02 -3.14
CA ILE A 222 7.41 -4.63 -4.25
C ILE A 222 7.04 -3.22 -4.73
N ALA A 223 5.76 -2.97 -4.99
CA ALA A 223 5.26 -1.64 -5.36
C ALA A 223 5.62 -0.59 -4.30
N GLY A 224 5.54 -0.93 -3.02
CA GLY A 224 5.96 -0.04 -1.94
C GLY A 224 7.46 0.24 -1.86
N ILE A 225 8.32 -0.66 -2.36
CA ILE A 225 9.79 -0.50 -2.35
C ILE A 225 10.24 0.43 -3.47
N LEU A 226 9.60 0.40 -4.64
CA LEU A 226 10.01 1.19 -5.81
C LEU A 226 10.21 2.69 -5.51
N PRO A 227 9.28 3.40 -4.82
CA PRO A 227 9.45 4.82 -4.49
C PRO A 227 10.61 5.13 -3.53
N LEU A 228 11.14 4.11 -2.82
CA LEU A 228 12.31 4.28 -1.95
C LEU A 228 13.63 4.11 -2.72
N LEU A 229 13.62 3.33 -3.80
CA LEU A 229 14.77 3.13 -4.68
C LEU A 229 14.91 4.27 -5.69
N ASP A 230 13.78 4.83 -6.11
CA ASP A 230 13.72 5.92 -7.07
C ASP A 230 12.54 6.84 -6.76
N SER A 231 12.86 8.12 -6.52
CA SER A 231 11.88 9.14 -6.18
C SER A 231 10.90 9.44 -7.31
N SER A 232 11.19 9.07 -8.56
CA SER A 232 10.27 9.24 -9.68
C SER A 232 8.98 8.41 -9.56
N PHE A 233 8.97 7.39 -8.70
CA PHE A 233 7.78 6.58 -8.42
C PHE A 233 7.01 7.07 -7.18
N LYS A 234 7.46 8.14 -6.52
CA LYS A 234 6.83 8.65 -5.31
C LYS A 234 5.76 9.66 -5.68
N LEU A 235 4.49 9.29 -5.49
CA LEU A 235 3.38 10.20 -5.63
C LEU A 235 3.40 11.24 -4.50
N ALA A 236 3.56 12.51 -4.87
CA ALA A 236 3.43 13.65 -3.97
C ALA A 236 2.00 14.23 -4.05
N PRO A 237 1.40 14.66 -2.94
CA PRO A 237 0.13 15.37 -2.93
C PRO A 237 0.25 16.80 -3.45
#